data_AF-A0A9P5YIJ7-F1
#
_entry.id   AF-A0A9P5YIJ7-F1
#
_cell.length_a   1.000
_cell.length_b   1.000
_cell.length_c   1.000
_cell.angle_alpha   90.00
_cell.angle_beta   90.00
_cell.angle_gamma   90.00
#
_symmetry.space_group_name_H-M   'P 1'
#
loop_
_entity.id
_entity.type
_entity.pdbx_description
1 polymer ?
#
loop_
_entity_poly.entity_id
_entity_poly.type
_entity_poly.pdbx_seq_one_letter_code
_entity_poly.pdbx_strand_id
1 'polypeptide(L)'
;MSHQFPASELADRALLLATLPSLDTPHFLSPVIQAAATSTRQRLVIVLFSRLFNDPLPSSTTAFRGISHTGRWDDVHRLLTYVYVQATKVAQDLDKVLMDVDVLLLGIDGEAPEDIGVGMDIVFRVAGDSIAVPLPASVTSVRQSFLLPGDRDGDHSSEPRLSSPEPQDQGSLPPPPFFPVVALGGTFDHLHAGHKILLSMAAWIASQKIIVGVTDDVLLLKKSNQHILERLPVRTQRVRDFLQLFCPGLIYDIVPITDVYGPTGWDPDVQALVVSRETIGGAESIATHREAKGLPPLKTFIIDVISPSNERIDHEDLEMLRQTKMSSTFIREWIVEKNKEEEEEGEEETRGPAMGIGRN
;
A
#
# COMPACT_ATOMS: atom_id res chain seq x y z
N MET A 1 29.93 17.18 2.59
CA MET A 1 29.20 18.43 2.31
C MET A 1 27.81 18.05 1.87
N SER A 2 26.82 18.28 2.73
CA SER A 2 25.41 17.97 2.48
C SER A 2 24.85 18.96 1.47
N HIS A 3 24.72 18.54 0.21
CA HIS A 3 23.95 19.30 -0.77
C HIS A 3 22.47 19.14 -0.43
N GLN A 4 21.92 20.15 0.25
CA GLN A 4 20.48 20.28 0.48
C GLN A 4 19.80 20.39 -0.91
N PHE A 5 18.76 19.60 -1.14
CA PHE A 5 18.01 19.62 -2.39
C PHE A 5 17.40 21.03 -2.56
N PRO A 6 17.63 21.73 -3.69
CA PRO A 6 16.95 23.00 -3.92
C PRO A 6 15.46 22.71 -4.01
N ALA A 7 14.64 23.48 -3.29
CA ALA A 7 13.19 23.28 -3.18
C ALA A 7 12.41 23.33 -4.52
N SER A 8 13.10 23.62 -5.63
CA SER A 8 12.54 23.76 -6.98
C SER A 8 12.81 22.58 -7.92
N GLU A 9 13.63 21.60 -7.54
CA GLU A 9 13.95 20.45 -8.40
C GLU A 9 12.91 19.35 -8.13
N LEU A 10 12.38 18.71 -9.18
CA LEU A 10 11.45 17.58 -9.04
C LEU A 10 12.12 16.33 -9.59
N ALA A 11 12.04 15.22 -8.85
CA ALA A 11 12.47 13.90 -9.30
C ALA A 11 11.29 13.17 -9.94
N ASP A 12 11.51 12.39 -11.00
CA ASP A 12 10.46 11.53 -11.53
C ASP A 12 10.25 10.33 -10.62
N ARG A 13 11.33 9.75 -10.11
CA ARG A 13 11.33 8.53 -9.30
C ARG A 13 12.16 8.73 -8.03
N ALA A 14 11.55 8.49 -6.87
CA ALA A 14 12.17 8.69 -5.58
C ALA A 14 12.00 7.50 -4.64
N LEU A 15 12.99 7.33 -3.77
CA LEU A 15 12.99 6.36 -2.67
C LEU A 15 13.07 7.11 -1.34
N LEU A 16 12.17 6.85 -0.40
CA LEU A 16 12.24 7.37 0.97
C LEU A 16 12.60 6.23 1.91
N LEU A 17 13.69 6.40 2.67
CA LEU A 17 14.13 5.43 3.67
C LEU A 17 13.97 6.01 5.08
N ALA A 18 13.26 5.29 5.95
CA ALA A 18 13.02 5.67 7.33
C ALA A 18 13.04 4.47 8.27
N THR A 19 13.48 4.65 9.52
CA THR A 19 13.32 3.65 10.58
C THR A 19 12.07 3.91 11.43
N LEU A 20 11.48 2.84 11.94
CA LEU A 20 10.35 2.86 12.86
C LEU A 20 10.70 2.18 14.20
N PRO A 21 10.64 2.92 15.32
CA PRO A 21 10.95 2.37 16.64
C PRO A 21 9.78 1.56 17.24
N SER A 22 8.53 1.89 16.89
CA SER A 22 7.30 1.21 17.35
C SER A 22 6.29 1.08 16.21
N LEU A 23 5.10 0.52 16.49
CA LEU A 23 3.95 0.49 15.57
C LEU A 23 2.90 1.57 15.91
N ASP A 24 3.25 2.52 16.77
CA ASP A 24 2.41 3.68 17.01
C ASP A 24 2.40 4.55 15.75
N THR A 25 1.39 5.41 15.62
CA THR A 25 1.26 6.28 14.45
C THR A 25 2.51 7.18 14.32
N PRO A 26 3.28 7.09 13.22
CA PRO A 26 4.58 7.74 13.14
C PRO A 26 4.45 9.22 12.72
N HIS A 27 3.84 10.05 13.56
CA HIS A 27 3.60 11.47 13.26
C HIS A 27 4.89 12.23 12.90
N PHE A 28 6.02 11.84 13.50
CA PHE A 28 7.33 12.42 13.18
C PHE A 28 7.76 12.23 11.71
N LEU A 29 7.20 11.25 11.00
CA LEU A 29 7.47 11.02 9.58
C LEU A 29 6.59 11.86 8.64
N SER A 30 5.52 12.50 9.13
CA SER A 30 4.60 13.26 8.28
C SER A 30 5.32 14.33 7.43
N PRO A 31 6.17 15.22 8.00
CA PRO A 31 6.86 16.22 7.19
C PRO A 31 7.79 15.62 6.12
N VAL A 32 8.39 14.47 6.44
CA VAL A 32 9.31 13.75 5.55
C VAL A 32 8.55 13.13 4.39
N ILE A 33 7.44 12.44 4.68
CA ILE A 33 6.59 11.80 3.65
C ILE A 33 6.01 12.89 2.74
N GLN A 34 5.51 13.99 3.30
CA GLN A 34 4.95 15.09 2.53
C GLN A 34 5.99 15.77 1.64
N ALA A 35 7.21 16.00 2.14
CA ALA A 35 8.28 16.58 1.34
C ALA A 35 8.75 15.66 0.21
N ALA A 36 8.87 14.35 0.48
CA ALA A 36 9.20 13.35 -0.54
C ALA A 36 8.11 13.28 -1.61
N ALA A 37 6.83 13.22 -1.21
CA ALA A 37 5.70 13.21 -2.13
C ALA A 37 5.61 14.52 -2.93
N THR A 38 5.87 15.67 -2.34
CA THR A 38 5.91 16.97 -3.04
C THR A 38 6.97 16.95 -4.14
N SER A 39 8.16 16.42 -3.82
CA SER A 39 9.33 16.44 -4.69
C SER A 39 9.35 15.34 -5.76
N THR A 40 8.33 14.48 -5.81
CA THR A 40 8.27 13.32 -6.71
C THR A 40 7.14 13.47 -7.73
N ARG A 41 7.39 13.18 -9.01
CA ARG A 41 6.38 13.29 -10.08
C ARG A 41 5.65 11.99 -10.37
N GLN A 42 6.37 10.89 -10.55
CA GLN A 42 5.81 9.67 -11.11
C GLN A 42 5.77 8.52 -10.11
N ARG A 43 6.85 8.25 -9.36
CA ARG A 43 6.92 7.09 -8.48
C ARG A 43 7.66 7.38 -7.18
N LEU A 44 6.99 7.13 -6.05
CA LEU A 44 7.56 7.22 -4.71
C LEU A 44 7.51 5.85 -4.03
N VAL A 45 8.67 5.29 -3.70
CA VAL A 45 8.76 4.08 -2.88
C VAL A 45 9.16 4.49 -1.46
N ILE A 46 8.36 4.15 -0.45
CA ILE A 46 8.62 4.43 0.96
C ILE A 46 8.98 3.12 1.64
N VAL A 47 10.18 3.04 2.22
CA VAL A 47 10.69 1.86 2.91
C VAL A 47 10.81 2.15 4.39
N LEU A 48 10.08 1.38 5.19
CA LEU A 48 10.05 1.47 6.63
C LEU A 48 10.82 0.30 7.23
N PHE A 49 11.95 0.60 7.87
CA PHE A 49 12.79 -0.38 8.52
C PHE A 49 12.44 -0.53 10.00
N SER A 50 12.21 -1.75 10.48
CA SER A 50 12.02 -2.00 11.91
C SER A 50 12.39 -3.43 12.32
N ARG A 51 12.87 -3.63 13.55
CA ARG A 51 13.02 -4.97 14.15
C ARG A 51 11.69 -5.72 14.20
N LEU A 52 10.59 -4.97 14.28
CA LEU A 52 9.24 -5.51 14.38
C LEU A 52 8.84 -6.28 13.11
N PHE A 53 9.49 -6.01 11.98
CA PHE A 53 9.24 -6.65 10.69
C PHE A 53 10.23 -7.78 10.35
N ASN A 54 11.10 -8.17 11.30
CA ASN A 54 11.91 -9.38 11.15
C ASN A 54 11.00 -10.62 11.05
N ASP A 55 11.55 -11.75 10.59
CA ASP A 55 10.83 -13.02 10.60
C ASP A 55 10.41 -13.37 12.06
N PRO A 56 9.11 -13.63 12.31
CA PRO A 56 8.65 -14.05 13.62
C PRO A 56 8.80 -15.55 13.83
N LEU A 57 9.35 -16.32 12.91
CA LEU A 57 9.81 -17.68 13.15
C LEU A 57 11.29 -17.66 13.57
N PRO A 58 11.70 -18.55 14.50
CA PRO A 58 13.08 -18.61 14.95
C PRO A 58 13.99 -19.05 13.79
N SER A 59 14.86 -18.15 13.34
CA SER A 59 16.02 -18.48 12.52
C SER A 59 17.27 -18.57 13.40
N SER A 60 18.28 -19.35 12.99
CA SER A 60 19.55 -19.44 13.73
C SER A 60 20.39 -18.16 13.63
N THR A 61 19.96 -17.18 12.83
CA THR A 61 20.76 -16.00 12.42
C THR A 61 20.24 -14.67 12.98
N THR A 62 19.00 -14.59 13.47
CA THR A 62 18.40 -13.34 13.96
C THR A 62 18.38 -13.28 15.48
N ALA A 63 19.01 -12.26 16.07
CA ALA A 63 19.08 -12.08 17.53
C ALA A 63 17.72 -11.71 18.16
N PHE A 64 16.79 -11.13 17.39
CA PHE A 64 15.49 -10.67 17.85
C PHE A 64 14.36 -11.12 16.91
N ARG A 65 13.29 -11.65 17.52
CA ARG A 65 12.08 -12.14 16.83
C ARG A 65 11.19 -10.98 16.38
N GLY A 66 10.63 -11.08 15.17
CA GLY A 66 9.58 -10.17 14.72
C GLY A 66 8.26 -10.32 15.49
N ILE A 67 7.31 -9.44 15.18
CA ILE A 67 5.96 -9.49 15.77
C ILE A 67 5.13 -10.64 15.21
N SER A 68 4.07 -11.07 15.90
CA SER A 68 3.04 -11.90 15.25
C SER A 68 2.30 -11.07 14.20
N HIS A 69 2.32 -11.48 12.93
CA HIS A 69 1.71 -10.69 11.85
C HIS A 69 0.19 -10.66 11.96
N THR A 70 -0.43 -11.79 12.31
CA THR A 70 -1.88 -11.83 12.63
C THR A 70 -2.20 -11.16 13.97
N GLY A 71 -1.30 -11.25 14.96
CA GLY A 71 -1.52 -10.69 16.30
C GLY A 71 -1.34 -9.18 16.40
N ARG A 72 -0.67 -8.56 15.43
CA ARG A 72 -0.49 -7.10 15.29
C ARG A 72 -1.12 -6.57 14.01
N TRP A 73 -2.16 -7.27 13.54
CA TRP A 73 -2.90 -6.94 12.32
C TRP A 73 -3.34 -5.46 12.29
N ASP A 74 -4.02 -5.01 13.35
CA ASP A 74 -4.56 -3.66 13.42
C ASP A 74 -3.47 -2.58 13.45
N ASP A 75 -2.33 -2.85 14.08
CA ASP A 75 -1.22 -1.90 14.16
C ASP A 75 -0.53 -1.72 12.80
N VAL A 76 -0.28 -2.81 12.09
CA VAL A 76 0.30 -2.76 10.74
C VAL A 76 -0.68 -2.13 9.76
N HIS A 77 -1.97 -2.46 9.87
CA HIS A 77 -3.01 -1.84 9.05
C HIS A 77 -3.09 -0.32 9.26
N ARG A 78 -3.05 0.15 10.51
CA ARG A 78 -3.02 1.59 10.85
C ARG A 78 -1.77 2.26 10.31
N LEU A 79 -0.60 1.64 10.48
CA LEU A 79 0.66 2.16 9.98
C LEU A 79 0.63 2.36 8.46
N LEU A 80 0.25 1.32 7.71
CA LEU A 80 0.16 1.41 6.24
C LEU A 80 -0.84 2.47 5.81
N THR A 81 -2.02 2.48 6.43
CA THR A 81 -3.05 3.50 6.22
C THR A 81 -2.48 4.91 6.37
N TYR A 82 -1.84 5.20 7.50
CA TYR A 82 -1.26 6.50 7.78
C TYR A 82 -0.26 6.94 6.69
N VAL A 83 0.70 6.08 6.36
CA VAL A 83 1.76 6.41 5.39
C VAL A 83 1.19 6.64 3.99
N TYR A 84 0.25 5.79 3.55
CA TYR A 84 -0.41 5.98 2.27
C TYR A 84 -1.23 7.28 2.23
N VAL A 85 -1.96 7.64 3.30
CA VAL A 85 -2.71 8.91 3.37
C VAL A 85 -1.78 10.11 3.21
N GLN A 86 -0.70 10.14 3.99
CA GLN A 86 0.22 11.28 3.98
C GLN A 86 0.82 11.51 2.58
N ALA A 87 1.20 10.44 1.88
CA ALA A 87 1.77 10.54 0.53
C ALA A 87 0.71 10.87 -0.53
N THR A 88 -0.44 10.19 -0.51
CA THR A 88 -1.46 10.34 -1.55
C THR A 88 -2.22 11.67 -1.46
N LYS A 89 -2.45 12.21 -0.26
CA LYS A 89 -3.04 13.53 -0.07
C LYS A 89 -2.21 14.61 -0.77
N VAL A 90 -0.89 14.61 -0.54
CA VAL A 90 0.02 15.55 -1.22
C VAL A 90 0.02 15.34 -2.73
N ALA A 91 -0.05 14.09 -3.20
CA ALA A 91 -0.13 13.80 -4.62
C ALA A 91 -1.38 14.44 -5.24
N GLN A 92 -2.53 14.31 -4.58
CA GLN A 92 -3.79 14.90 -5.05
C GLN A 92 -3.81 16.42 -4.99
N ASP A 93 -3.35 17.01 -3.89
CA ASP A 93 -3.31 18.48 -3.71
C ASP A 93 -2.44 19.16 -4.79
N LEU A 94 -1.47 18.42 -5.34
CA LEU A 94 -0.57 18.85 -6.40
C LEU A 94 -0.96 18.30 -7.78
N ASP A 95 -2.16 17.75 -7.94
CA ASP A 95 -2.70 17.22 -9.21
C ASP A 95 -1.85 16.10 -9.84
N LYS A 96 -1.18 15.31 -9.01
CA LYS A 96 -0.37 14.12 -9.36
C LYS A 96 -1.13 12.84 -9.03
N VAL A 97 -2.40 12.74 -9.43
CA VAL A 97 -3.30 11.63 -9.08
C VAL A 97 -2.77 10.26 -9.53
N LEU A 98 -2.03 10.22 -10.63
CA LEU A 98 -1.42 8.98 -11.16
C LEU A 98 -0.04 8.66 -10.58
N MET A 99 0.47 9.45 -9.61
CA MET A 99 1.74 9.16 -8.95
C MET A 99 1.66 7.83 -8.20
N ASP A 100 2.57 6.92 -8.55
CA ASP A 100 2.62 5.58 -8.00
C ASP A 100 3.34 5.57 -6.65
N VAL A 101 2.61 5.33 -5.56
CA VAL A 101 3.16 5.26 -4.21
C VAL A 101 3.18 3.81 -3.74
N ASP A 102 4.35 3.28 -3.37
CA ASP A 102 4.51 1.96 -2.77
C ASP A 102 5.06 2.10 -1.35
N VAL A 103 4.55 1.32 -0.38
CA VAL A 103 5.06 1.28 1.00
C VAL A 103 5.54 -0.13 1.32
N LEU A 104 6.81 -0.27 1.69
CA LEU A 104 7.47 -1.54 2.02
C LEU A 104 7.84 -1.58 3.50
N LEU A 105 7.66 -2.75 4.12
CA LEU A 105 8.01 -3.02 5.52
C LEU A 105 9.17 -4.01 5.55
N LEU A 106 10.35 -3.58 6.01
CA LEU A 106 11.56 -4.41 6.00
C LEU A 106 12.12 -4.59 7.41
N GLY A 107 12.44 -5.84 7.74
CA GLY A 107 13.19 -6.19 8.95
C GLY A 107 14.59 -5.57 8.91
N ILE A 108 15.08 -5.08 10.05
CA ILE A 108 16.45 -4.51 10.10
C ILE A 108 17.55 -5.59 10.09
N ASP A 109 17.20 -6.84 10.38
CA ASP A 109 18.14 -7.96 10.29
C ASP A 109 18.12 -8.61 8.90
N GLY A 110 17.20 -8.16 8.03
CA GLY A 110 17.10 -8.61 6.64
C GLY A 110 17.94 -7.76 5.69
N GLU A 111 18.08 -8.24 4.46
CA GLU A 111 18.71 -7.48 3.37
C GLU A 111 17.64 -6.70 2.60
N ALA A 112 17.91 -5.42 2.31
CA ALA A 112 17.08 -4.67 1.39
C ALA A 112 17.25 -5.23 -0.04
N PRO A 113 16.21 -5.26 -0.88
CA PRO A 113 16.32 -5.77 -2.25
C PRO A 113 17.45 -5.08 -3.02
N GLU A 114 18.33 -5.86 -3.66
CA GLU A 114 19.55 -5.34 -4.31
C GLU A 114 19.25 -4.30 -5.38
N ASP A 115 18.09 -4.38 -6.02
CA ASP A 115 17.66 -3.53 -7.14
C ASP A 115 16.74 -2.37 -6.74
N ILE A 116 16.44 -2.19 -5.45
CA ILE A 116 15.46 -1.19 -4.99
C ILE A 116 15.82 0.26 -5.36
N GLY A 117 17.12 0.58 -5.50
CA GLY A 117 17.58 1.89 -5.95
C GLY A 117 17.69 2.05 -7.47
N VAL A 118 17.50 0.98 -8.26
CA VAL A 118 17.67 1.00 -9.72
C VAL A 118 16.63 1.91 -10.36
N GLY A 119 17.10 2.92 -11.09
CA GLY A 119 16.25 3.88 -11.80
C GLY A 119 15.55 4.88 -10.89
N MET A 120 16.01 5.06 -9.65
CA MET A 120 15.62 6.18 -8.79
C MET A 120 16.53 7.38 -9.07
N ASP A 121 15.93 8.57 -9.14
CA ASP A 121 16.67 9.83 -9.34
C ASP A 121 17.23 10.35 -8.01
N ILE A 122 16.51 10.08 -6.92
CA ILE A 122 16.86 10.55 -5.57
C ILE A 122 16.45 9.55 -4.49
N VAL A 123 17.24 9.53 -3.43
CA VAL A 123 16.91 8.88 -2.17
C VAL A 123 16.76 9.93 -1.07
N PHE A 124 15.58 10.02 -0.50
CA PHE A 124 15.30 10.77 0.71
C PHE A 124 15.62 9.93 1.95
N ARG A 125 16.26 10.57 2.91
CA ARG A 125 16.59 10.00 4.21
C ARG A 125 16.10 10.91 5.33
N VAL A 126 15.73 10.33 6.47
CA VAL A 126 15.37 11.11 7.65
C VAL A 126 16.66 11.64 8.31
N ALA A 127 16.73 12.94 8.58
CA ALA A 127 17.86 13.55 9.27
C ALA A 127 17.95 13.02 10.71
N GLY A 128 19.16 12.65 11.15
CA GLY A 128 19.39 12.05 12.46
C GLY A 128 19.00 10.57 12.56
N ASP A 129 18.41 9.99 11.51
CA ASP A 129 18.06 8.59 11.46
C ASP A 129 19.26 7.71 11.06
N SER A 130 19.43 6.60 11.76
CA SER A 130 20.51 5.63 11.54
C SER A 130 19.89 4.32 11.12
N ILE A 131 19.79 4.11 9.81
CA ILE A 131 19.37 2.83 9.24
C ILE A 131 20.48 1.81 9.53
N ALA A 132 20.19 0.83 10.37
CA ALA A 132 21.16 -0.18 10.82
C ALA A 132 21.45 -1.26 9.77
N VAL A 133 20.72 -1.26 8.65
CA VAL A 133 20.85 -2.22 7.56
C VAL A 133 21.91 -1.76 6.56
N PRO A 134 22.82 -2.62 6.07
CA PRO A 134 23.65 -2.32 4.92
C PRO A 134 22.77 -1.99 3.70
N LEU A 135 22.86 -0.76 3.20
CA LEU A 135 22.14 -0.37 1.99
C LEU A 135 22.89 -0.88 0.75
N PRO A 136 22.19 -1.46 -0.25
CA PRO A 136 22.83 -1.97 -1.45
C PRO A 136 23.49 -0.86 -2.27
N ALA A 137 24.41 -1.25 -3.16
CA ALA A 137 25.10 -0.33 -4.06
C ALA A 137 24.11 0.47 -4.94
N SER A 138 22.97 -0.13 -5.31
CA SER A 138 21.91 0.52 -6.06
C SER A 138 21.33 1.74 -5.35
N VAL A 139 21.32 1.74 -4.01
CA VAL A 139 20.81 2.85 -3.20
C VAL A 139 21.91 3.86 -2.91
N THR A 140 23.09 3.38 -2.48
CA THR A 140 24.20 4.27 -2.07
C THR A 140 24.82 5.05 -3.22
N SER A 141 24.66 4.58 -4.46
CA SER A 141 25.13 5.28 -5.67
C SER A 141 24.17 6.38 -6.15
N VAL A 142 22.93 6.40 -5.67
CA VAL A 142 21.93 7.42 -6.01
C VAL A 142 22.11 8.65 -5.13
N ARG A 143 21.85 9.84 -5.69
CA ARG A 143 21.87 11.12 -4.97
C ARG A 143 20.99 11.04 -3.72
N GLN A 144 21.53 11.51 -2.58
CA GLN A 144 20.85 11.47 -1.29
C GLN A 144 20.42 12.88 -0.84
N SER A 145 19.26 13.00 -0.22
CA SER A 145 18.78 14.21 0.47
C SER A 145 18.26 13.87 1.86
N PHE A 146 18.60 14.70 2.85
CA PHE A 146 18.18 14.48 4.24
C PHE A 146 17.06 15.46 4.61
N LEU A 147 15.90 14.92 4.99
CA LEU A 147 14.69 15.65 5.36
C LEU A 147 14.56 15.69 6.88
N LEU A 148 14.13 16.84 7.42
CA LEU A 148 13.93 16.99 8.86
C LEU A 148 12.65 16.27 9.28
N PRO A 149 12.70 15.37 10.29
CA PRO A 149 11.48 14.82 10.88
C PRO A 149 10.71 15.89 11.66
N GLY A 150 9.42 15.64 11.88
CA GLY A 150 8.62 16.41 12.83
C GLY A 150 9.01 16.12 14.27
N ASP A 151 8.41 16.85 15.20
CA ASP A 151 8.66 16.69 16.63
C ASP A 151 8.33 15.26 17.08
N ARG A 152 9.29 14.65 17.79
CA ARG A 152 9.12 13.32 18.42
C ARG A 152 8.44 13.42 19.79
N ASP A 153 8.11 14.63 20.25
CA ASP A 153 7.62 14.89 21.61
C ASP A 153 6.22 14.32 21.90
N GLY A 154 5.52 13.79 20.89
CA GLY A 154 4.33 12.96 21.09
C GLY A 154 4.62 11.50 21.49
N ASP A 155 5.87 11.05 21.40
CA ASP A 155 6.31 9.65 21.64
C ASP A 155 6.85 9.46 23.09
N HIS A 156 6.83 10.52 23.90
CA HIS A 156 7.25 10.51 25.29
C HIS A 156 6.06 10.37 26.25
N SER A 157 5.57 9.14 26.43
CA SER A 157 5.34 8.52 27.75
C SER A 157 4.41 7.31 27.66
N SER A 158 4.94 6.17 27.27
CA SER A 158 4.66 4.96 28.04
C SER A 158 5.83 4.01 27.87
N GLU A 159 6.41 3.56 28.99
CA GLU A 159 7.09 2.27 28.99
C GLU A 159 6.22 1.24 28.26
N PRO A 160 6.79 0.18 27.66
CA PRO A 160 6.00 -0.87 27.04
C PRO A 160 5.10 -1.50 28.11
N ARG A 161 3.89 -0.96 28.26
CA ARG A 161 2.81 -1.62 29.00
C ARG A 161 2.44 -2.76 28.08
N LEU A 162 2.93 -3.95 28.43
CA LEU A 162 2.27 -5.21 28.08
C LEU A 162 0.77 -4.94 28.21
N SER A 163 0.10 -4.85 27.07
CA SER A 163 -1.34 -4.65 27.02
C SER A 163 -1.96 -5.72 27.91
N SER A 164 -2.79 -5.28 28.87
CA SER A 164 -3.67 -6.20 29.59
C SER A 164 -4.33 -7.10 28.56
N PRO A 165 -4.38 -8.43 28.75
CA PRO A 165 -5.03 -9.30 27.80
C PRO A 165 -6.46 -8.78 27.59
N GLU A 166 -6.81 -8.54 26.32
CA GLU A 166 -8.21 -8.42 25.89
C GLU A 166 -9.02 -9.54 26.55
N PRO A 167 -10.31 -9.34 26.85
CA PRO A 167 -11.15 -10.39 27.39
C PRO A 167 -11.08 -11.60 26.46
N GLN A 168 -10.25 -12.57 26.85
CA GLN A 168 -10.03 -13.78 26.10
C GLN A 168 -11.35 -14.54 26.14
N ASP A 169 -11.93 -14.76 24.97
CA ASP A 169 -12.91 -15.80 24.77
C ASP A 169 -12.26 -17.12 25.23
N GLN A 170 -12.64 -17.56 26.43
CA GLN A 170 -12.01 -18.66 27.16
C GLN A 170 -12.24 -19.96 26.40
N GLY A 171 -11.39 -20.26 25.42
CA GLY A 171 -11.44 -21.51 24.67
C GLY A 171 -10.69 -21.55 23.34
N SER A 172 -10.27 -20.41 22.76
CA SER A 172 -9.56 -20.41 21.47
C SER A 172 -8.05 -20.17 21.64
N LEU A 173 -7.23 -21.00 20.98
CA LEU A 173 -5.79 -20.76 20.83
C LEU A 173 -5.57 -19.42 20.11
N PRO A 174 -4.54 -18.63 20.47
CA PRO A 174 -4.21 -17.43 19.73
C PRO A 174 -3.96 -17.78 18.25
N PRO A 175 -4.36 -16.90 17.32
CA PRO A 175 -4.17 -17.17 15.89
C PRO A 175 -2.68 -17.40 15.58
N PRO A 176 -2.35 -18.29 14.63
CA PRO A 176 -0.98 -18.51 14.21
C PRO A 176 -0.40 -17.20 13.65
N PRO A 177 0.92 -16.96 13.72
CA PRO A 177 1.51 -15.71 13.23
C PRO A 177 1.27 -15.47 11.74
N PHE A 178 1.03 -16.54 10.97
CA PHE A 178 0.73 -16.52 9.53
C PHE A 178 -0.22 -17.65 9.14
N PHE A 179 -0.71 -17.59 7.91
CA PHE A 179 -1.38 -18.67 7.21
C PHE A 179 -0.58 -19.08 5.95
N PRO A 180 -0.37 -20.39 5.72
CA PRO A 180 0.21 -20.89 4.48
C PRO A 180 -0.42 -20.33 3.20
N VAL A 181 -1.75 -20.34 3.11
CA VAL A 181 -2.50 -19.86 1.93
C VAL A 181 -3.54 -18.82 2.33
N VAL A 182 -3.38 -17.62 1.78
CA VAL A 182 -4.28 -16.47 2.00
C VAL A 182 -4.90 -16.08 0.66
N ALA A 183 -6.21 -15.84 0.66
CA ALA A 183 -6.94 -15.37 -0.51
C ALA A 183 -7.50 -13.96 -0.32
N LEU A 184 -7.63 -13.23 -1.43
CA LEU A 184 -8.40 -11.99 -1.52
C LEU A 184 -8.92 -11.81 -2.95
N GLY A 185 -9.88 -10.89 -3.12
CA GLY A 185 -10.46 -10.58 -4.43
C GLY A 185 -10.74 -9.10 -4.59
N GLY A 186 -10.72 -8.65 -5.85
CA GLY A 186 -10.98 -7.25 -6.19
C GLY A 186 -10.91 -6.99 -7.69
N THR A 187 -11.36 -5.81 -8.11
CA THR A 187 -11.16 -5.40 -9.51
C THR A 187 -9.71 -4.97 -9.75
N PHE A 188 -9.07 -4.30 -8.78
CA PHE A 188 -7.71 -3.77 -8.92
C PHE A 188 -7.53 -2.86 -10.15
N ASP A 189 -8.56 -2.07 -10.46
CA ASP A 189 -8.52 -1.04 -11.50
C ASP A 189 -7.79 0.20 -10.99
N HIS A 190 -6.81 0.67 -11.75
CA HIS A 190 -5.90 1.77 -11.38
C HIS A 190 -5.37 1.58 -9.97
N LEU A 191 -4.47 0.61 -9.80
CA LEU A 191 -3.99 0.14 -8.50
C LEU A 191 -3.58 1.28 -7.55
N HIS A 192 -4.48 1.65 -6.64
CA HIS A 192 -4.36 2.80 -5.75
C HIS A 192 -4.13 2.38 -4.29
N ALA A 193 -3.94 3.35 -3.38
CA ALA A 193 -3.61 3.11 -1.97
C ALA A 193 -4.52 2.09 -1.27
N GLY A 194 -5.84 2.18 -1.45
CA GLY A 194 -6.79 1.22 -0.87
C GLY A 194 -6.55 -0.22 -1.31
N HIS A 195 -6.29 -0.45 -2.61
CA HIS A 195 -5.93 -1.77 -3.12
C HIS A 195 -4.56 -2.23 -2.59
N LYS A 196 -3.58 -1.33 -2.51
CA LYS A 196 -2.25 -1.65 -2.02
C LYS A 196 -2.26 -2.02 -0.53
N ILE A 197 -3.05 -1.34 0.30
CA ILE A 197 -3.25 -1.73 1.71
C ILE A 197 -3.86 -3.13 1.78
N LEU A 198 -4.91 -3.42 0.99
CA LEU A 198 -5.54 -4.74 0.97
C LEU A 198 -4.54 -5.85 0.58
N LEU A 199 -3.78 -5.64 -0.50
CA LEU A 199 -2.76 -6.56 -0.99
C LEU A 199 -1.61 -6.73 0.01
N SER A 200 -1.10 -5.63 0.57
CA SER A 200 -0.04 -5.62 1.58
C SER A 200 -0.45 -6.43 2.79
N MET A 201 -1.65 -6.20 3.32
CA MET A 201 -2.13 -6.90 4.51
C MET A 201 -2.38 -8.39 4.26
N ALA A 202 -2.86 -8.77 3.07
CA ALA A 202 -3.00 -10.18 2.70
C ALA A 202 -1.64 -10.87 2.55
N ALA A 203 -0.68 -10.23 1.88
CA ALA A 203 0.69 -10.74 1.76
C ALA A 203 1.39 -10.81 3.12
N TRP A 204 1.15 -9.83 3.99
CA TRP A 204 1.71 -9.76 5.33
C TRP A 204 1.40 -10.99 6.18
N ILE A 205 0.19 -11.55 6.07
CA ILE A 205 -0.21 -12.74 6.84
C ILE A 205 -0.03 -14.05 6.07
N ALA A 206 0.48 -14.02 4.84
CA ALA A 206 0.76 -15.21 4.04
C ALA A 206 2.19 -15.72 4.27
N SER A 207 2.39 -17.04 4.32
CA SER A 207 3.73 -17.62 4.46
C SER A 207 4.17 -18.51 3.30
N GLN A 208 3.27 -18.92 2.40
CA GLN A 208 3.63 -19.74 1.24
C GLN A 208 3.01 -19.22 -0.06
N LYS A 209 1.71 -18.97 -0.07
CA LYS A 209 0.96 -18.65 -1.28
C LYS A 209 -0.10 -17.58 -1.01
N ILE A 210 -0.19 -16.63 -1.92
CA ILE A 210 -1.29 -15.66 -1.97
C ILE A 210 -2.09 -15.88 -3.25
N ILE A 211 -3.41 -16.02 -3.09
CA ILE A 211 -4.35 -16.17 -4.21
C ILE A 211 -5.10 -14.85 -4.38
N VAL A 212 -4.99 -14.23 -5.54
CA VAL A 212 -5.67 -12.97 -5.85
C VAL A 212 -6.67 -13.17 -6.97
N GLY A 213 -7.96 -13.11 -6.64
CA GLY A 213 -9.03 -13.09 -7.62
C GLY A 213 -9.20 -11.70 -8.23
N VAL A 214 -8.86 -11.56 -9.52
CA VAL A 214 -9.00 -10.31 -10.27
C VAL A 214 -10.29 -10.37 -11.09
N THR A 215 -11.25 -9.50 -10.80
CA THR A 215 -12.56 -9.49 -11.46
C THR A 215 -12.42 -9.35 -12.98
N ASP A 216 -13.04 -10.24 -13.74
CA ASP A 216 -13.10 -10.19 -15.21
C ASP A 216 -13.99 -9.04 -15.67
N ASP A 217 -13.72 -8.50 -16.86
CA ASP A 217 -14.43 -7.37 -17.47
C ASP A 217 -15.93 -7.66 -17.68
N VAL A 218 -16.32 -8.95 -17.77
CA VAL A 218 -17.71 -9.39 -17.84
C VAL A 218 -18.55 -8.94 -16.63
N LEU A 219 -17.93 -8.82 -15.45
CA LEU A 219 -18.60 -8.33 -14.23
C LEU A 219 -18.56 -6.80 -14.10
N LEU A 220 -17.89 -6.09 -15.02
CA LEU A 220 -17.61 -4.65 -14.94
C LEU A 220 -18.42 -3.82 -15.95
N LEU A 221 -19.32 -4.44 -16.71
CA LEU A 221 -20.08 -3.85 -17.82
C LEU A 221 -20.97 -2.63 -17.47
N LYS A 222 -21.19 -2.35 -16.18
CA LYS A 222 -22.03 -1.22 -15.71
C LYS A 222 -21.25 -0.07 -15.08
N LYS A 223 -19.91 -0.11 -15.09
CA LYS A 223 -19.12 0.94 -14.45
C LYS A 223 -19.07 2.21 -15.31
N SER A 224 -19.17 3.39 -14.68
CA SER A 224 -18.97 4.69 -15.33
C SER A 224 -17.57 4.78 -15.96
N ASN A 225 -17.40 5.55 -17.04
CA ASN A 225 -16.11 5.72 -17.73
C ASN A 225 -15.41 4.40 -18.08
N GLN A 226 -16.18 3.39 -18.51
CA GLN A 226 -15.65 2.05 -18.82
C GLN A 226 -14.51 2.08 -19.86
N HIS A 227 -14.48 3.05 -20.76
CA HIS A 227 -13.42 3.20 -21.76
C HIS A 227 -12.04 3.52 -21.14
N ILE A 228 -12.00 3.99 -19.90
CA ILE A 228 -10.76 4.22 -19.13
C ILE A 228 -10.36 3.00 -18.31
N LEU A 229 -11.26 2.03 -18.08
CA LEU A 229 -10.98 0.84 -17.28
C LEU A 229 -9.72 0.10 -17.76
N GLU A 230 -8.82 -0.23 -16.83
CA GLU A 230 -7.64 -1.02 -17.19
C GLU A 230 -8.04 -2.43 -17.65
N ARG A 231 -7.46 -2.88 -18.77
CA ARG A 231 -7.68 -4.24 -19.28
C ARG A 231 -7.20 -5.28 -18.26
N LEU A 232 -7.91 -6.41 -18.17
CA LEU A 232 -7.57 -7.50 -17.25
C LEU A 232 -6.07 -7.87 -17.19
N PRO A 233 -5.34 -8.06 -18.31
CA PRO A 233 -3.90 -8.38 -18.26
C PRO A 233 -3.06 -7.31 -17.57
N VAL A 234 -3.42 -6.04 -17.73
CA VAL A 234 -2.73 -4.91 -17.07
C VAL A 234 -2.97 -4.99 -15.56
N ARG A 235 -4.23 -5.15 -15.13
CA ARG A 235 -4.58 -5.26 -13.71
C ARG A 235 -3.90 -6.45 -13.04
N THR A 236 -3.93 -7.62 -13.67
CA THR A 236 -3.23 -8.83 -13.18
C THR A 236 -1.72 -8.60 -13.07
N GLN A 237 -1.10 -7.94 -14.05
CA GLN A 237 0.34 -7.68 -14.01
C GLN A 237 0.71 -6.68 -12.90
N ARG A 238 -0.05 -5.58 -12.76
CA ARG A 238 0.19 -4.59 -11.69
C ARG A 238 0.07 -5.20 -10.29
N VAL A 239 -0.90 -6.09 -10.08
CA VAL A 239 -1.04 -6.86 -8.83
C VAL A 239 0.19 -7.74 -8.59
N ARG A 240 0.69 -8.43 -9.63
CA ARG A 240 1.88 -9.27 -9.54
C ARG A 240 3.12 -8.46 -9.16
N ASP A 241 3.37 -7.37 -9.89
CA ASP A 241 4.54 -6.53 -9.70
C ASP A 241 4.55 -5.93 -8.29
N PHE A 242 3.38 -5.47 -7.81
CA PHE A 242 3.24 -4.96 -6.45
C PHE A 242 3.53 -6.03 -5.38
N LEU A 243 2.98 -7.23 -5.51
CA LEU A 243 3.20 -8.31 -4.54
C LEU A 243 4.64 -8.82 -4.53
N GLN A 244 5.29 -8.88 -5.69
CA GLN A 244 6.71 -9.21 -5.82
C GLN A 244 7.60 -8.18 -5.12
N LEU A 245 7.24 -6.89 -5.22
CA LEU A 245 7.95 -5.82 -4.53
C LEU A 245 7.71 -5.86 -3.01
N PHE A 246 6.46 -6.06 -2.58
CA PHE A 246 6.07 -5.97 -1.16
C PHE A 246 6.54 -7.16 -0.33
N CYS A 247 6.36 -8.39 -0.82
CA CYS A 247 6.70 -9.61 -0.09
C CYS A 247 7.32 -10.62 -1.06
N PRO A 248 8.62 -10.46 -1.40
CA PRO A 248 9.33 -11.41 -2.25
C PRO A 248 9.39 -12.79 -1.57
N GLY A 249 9.16 -13.85 -2.32
CA GLY A 249 9.27 -15.24 -1.84
C GLY A 249 7.93 -15.98 -1.67
N LEU A 250 6.80 -15.30 -1.81
CA LEU A 250 5.49 -15.94 -1.91
C LEU A 250 5.26 -16.54 -3.31
N ILE A 251 4.43 -17.57 -3.37
CA ILE A 251 3.80 -18.04 -4.61
C ILE A 251 2.62 -17.12 -4.90
N TYR A 252 2.64 -16.44 -6.06
CA TYR A 252 1.56 -15.53 -6.48
C TYR A 252 0.61 -16.22 -7.47
N ASP A 253 -0.58 -16.59 -7.01
CA ASP A 253 -1.63 -17.16 -7.84
C ASP A 253 -2.68 -16.09 -8.16
N ILE A 254 -2.48 -15.36 -9.25
CA ILE A 254 -3.31 -14.22 -9.65
C ILE A 254 -4.20 -14.67 -10.79
N VAL A 255 -5.48 -14.87 -10.49
CA VAL A 255 -6.43 -15.53 -11.38
C VAL A 255 -7.60 -14.60 -11.73
N PRO A 256 -8.04 -14.58 -13.00
CA PRO A 256 -9.31 -13.97 -13.36
C PRO A 256 -10.47 -14.67 -12.64
N ILE A 257 -11.42 -13.89 -12.10
CA ILE A 257 -12.65 -14.41 -11.50
C ILE A 257 -13.88 -13.86 -12.21
N THR A 258 -14.82 -14.75 -12.52
CA THR A 258 -16.11 -14.43 -13.14
C THR A 258 -17.29 -14.63 -12.18
N ASP A 259 -17.00 -14.96 -10.91
CA ASP A 259 -17.97 -15.09 -9.83
C ASP A 259 -17.37 -14.59 -8.50
N VAL A 260 -18.15 -14.65 -7.42
CA VAL A 260 -17.75 -14.19 -6.08
C VAL A 260 -16.85 -15.17 -5.33
N TYR A 261 -16.74 -16.42 -5.80
CA TYR A 261 -16.05 -17.50 -5.08
C TYR A 261 -14.59 -17.64 -5.54
N GLY A 262 -14.36 -17.63 -6.85
CA GLY A 262 -13.05 -17.97 -7.42
C GLY A 262 -12.48 -19.28 -6.84
N PRO A 263 -11.15 -19.38 -6.67
CA PRO A 263 -10.53 -20.55 -6.04
C PRO A 263 -11.04 -20.88 -4.63
N THR A 264 -11.53 -19.89 -3.87
CA THR A 264 -12.04 -20.11 -2.51
C THR A 264 -13.31 -21.00 -2.48
N GLY A 265 -14.00 -21.14 -3.61
CA GLY A 265 -15.18 -22.00 -3.74
C GLY A 265 -14.90 -23.49 -3.93
N TRP A 266 -13.63 -23.88 -4.09
CA TRP A 266 -13.26 -25.28 -4.35
C TRP A 266 -11.89 -25.70 -3.81
N ASP A 267 -10.97 -24.77 -3.53
CA ASP A 267 -9.64 -25.07 -2.98
C ASP A 267 -9.73 -25.28 -1.44
N PRO A 268 -9.45 -26.50 -0.94
CA PRO A 268 -9.49 -26.81 0.49
C PRO A 268 -8.26 -26.26 1.25
N ASP A 269 -7.17 -25.91 0.56
CA ASP A 269 -5.92 -25.47 1.18
C ASP A 269 -5.94 -24.00 1.60
N VAL A 270 -6.94 -23.23 1.13
CA VAL A 270 -7.15 -21.84 1.55
C VAL A 270 -7.58 -21.80 3.01
N GLN A 271 -6.87 -21.03 3.83
CA GLN A 271 -7.11 -20.96 5.27
C GLN A 271 -7.59 -19.58 5.74
N ALA A 272 -7.20 -18.52 5.04
CA ALA A 272 -7.59 -17.16 5.39
C ALA A 272 -8.11 -16.38 4.17
N LEU A 273 -9.06 -15.50 4.41
CA LEU A 273 -9.67 -14.60 3.44
C LEU A 273 -9.53 -13.16 3.93
N VAL A 274 -8.89 -12.30 3.15
CA VAL A 274 -8.82 -10.86 3.44
C VAL A 274 -9.82 -10.12 2.59
N VAL A 275 -10.67 -9.31 3.22
CA VAL A 275 -11.73 -8.54 2.57
C VAL A 275 -11.72 -7.10 3.04
N SER A 276 -12.12 -6.17 2.18
CA SER A 276 -12.50 -4.83 2.60
C SER A 276 -13.91 -4.86 3.19
N ARG A 277 -14.30 -3.80 3.92
CA ARG A 277 -15.71 -3.63 4.33
C ARG A 277 -16.72 -3.72 3.19
N GLU A 278 -16.35 -3.29 1.98
CA GLU A 278 -17.22 -3.34 0.79
C GLU A 278 -17.49 -4.78 0.32
N THR A 279 -16.66 -5.75 0.73
CA THR A 279 -16.69 -7.14 0.24
C THR A 279 -17.10 -8.15 1.31
N ILE A 280 -17.59 -7.70 2.47
CA ILE A 280 -18.07 -8.57 3.56
C ILE A 280 -19.18 -9.52 3.09
N GLY A 281 -20.16 -9.03 2.33
CA GLY A 281 -21.23 -9.89 1.79
C GLY A 281 -20.70 -10.99 0.84
N GLY A 282 -19.56 -10.74 0.17
CA GLY A 282 -18.85 -11.76 -0.60
C GLY A 282 -18.23 -12.83 0.31
N ALA A 283 -17.62 -12.42 1.43
CA ALA A 283 -17.08 -13.33 2.44
C ALA A 283 -18.15 -14.25 3.03
N GLU A 284 -19.32 -13.69 3.36
CA GLU A 284 -20.49 -14.44 3.86
C GLU A 284 -20.97 -15.46 2.81
N SER A 285 -21.07 -15.04 1.55
CA SER A 285 -21.44 -15.92 0.44
C SER A 285 -20.45 -17.08 0.26
N ILE A 286 -19.14 -16.80 0.37
CA ILE A 286 -18.08 -17.82 0.34
C ILE A 286 -18.23 -18.79 1.52
N ALA A 287 -18.48 -18.28 2.73
CA ALA A 287 -18.63 -19.11 3.92
C ALA A 287 -19.79 -20.11 3.78
N THR A 288 -20.98 -19.63 3.37
CA THR A 288 -22.15 -20.50 3.12
C THR A 288 -21.85 -21.52 2.01
N HIS A 289 -21.17 -21.12 0.94
CA HIS A 289 -20.83 -22.00 -0.16
C HIS A 289 -19.84 -23.11 0.25
N ARG A 290 -18.84 -22.76 1.07
CA ARG A 290 -17.84 -23.71 1.59
C ARG A 290 -18.49 -24.71 2.54
N GLU A 291 -19.36 -24.26 3.43
CA GLU A 291 -20.14 -25.13 4.32
C GLU A 291 -20.98 -26.14 3.52
N ALA A 292 -21.74 -25.67 2.52
CA ALA A 292 -22.55 -26.53 1.67
C ALA A 292 -21.74 -27.58 0.89
N LYS A 293 -20.46 -27.31 0.61
CA LYS A 293 -19.54 -28.21 -0.08
C LYS A 293 -18.64 -29.03 0.85
N GLY A 294 -18.77 -28.88 2.17
CA GLY A 294 -17.90 -29.57 3.14
C GLY A 294 -16.44 -29.11 3.10
N LEU A 295 -16.17 -27.88 2.66
CA LEU A 295 -14.83 -27.28 2.66
C LEU A 295 -14.51 -26.68 4.03
N PRO A 296 -13.23 -26.65 4.46
CA PRO A 296 -12.83 -26.04 5.73
C PRO A 296 -13.24 -24.56 5.83
N PRO A 297 -13.67 -24.05 6.99
CA PRO A 297 -13.99 -22.64 7.14
C PRO A 297 -12.74 -21.76 6.98
N LEU A 298 -12.93 -20.56 6.44
CA LEU A 298 -11.85 -19.57 6.30
C LEU A 298 -11.82 -18.64 7.51
N LYS A 299 -10.62 -18.29 7.97
CA LYS A 299 -10.45 -17.16 8.89
C LYS A 299 -10.54 -15.85 8.09
N THR A 300 -11.60 -15.08 8.32
CA THR A 300 -11.78 -13.78 7.66
C THR A 300 -11.02 -12.68 8.41
N PHE A 301 -10.25 -11.89 7.69
CA PHE A 301 -9.63 -10.65 8.14
C PHE A 301 -10.24 -9.48 7.38
N ILE A 302 -10.62 -8.43 8.12
CA ILE A 302 -11.31 -7.27 7.54
C ILE A 302 -10.35 -6.09 7.52
N ILE A 303 -10.15 -5.53 6.33
CA ILE A 303 -9.53 -4.24 6.13
C ILE A 303 -10.62 -3.20 6.31
N ASP A 304 -10.50 -2.52 7.44
CA ASP A 304 -11.50 -1.62 7.93
C ASP A 304 -10.98 -0.18 7.99
N VAL A 305 -11.31 0.59 6.96
CA VAL A 305 -11.04 2.03 6.94
C VAL A 305 -11.96 2.81 7.92
N ILE A 306 -12.74 2.12 8.76
CA ILE A 306 -13.97 2.63 9.39
C ILE A 306 -14.28 1.94 10.73
N SER A 307 -13.39 1.27 11.48
CA SER A 307 -13.83 0.77 12.80
C SER A 307 -13.78 1.86 13.86
N PRO A 308 -14.93 2.26 14.47
CA PRO A 308 -14.92 3.02 15.72
C PRO A 308 -14.56 2.14 16.94
N SER A 309 -14.34 0.82 16.77
CA SER A 309 -14.10 -0.09 17.90
C SER A 309 -12.64 -0.17 18.34
N ASN A 310 -11.73 0.61 17.73
CA ASN A 310 -10.36 0.74 18.19
C ASN A 310 -10.10 2.22 18.50
N GLU A 311 -10.12 2.60 19.78
CA GLU A 311 -9.83 3.93 20.34
C GLU A 311 -8.38 4.43 20.07
N ARG A 312 -7.74 4.01 18.97
CA ARG A 312 -6.33 4.26 18.67
C ARG A 312 -6.01 4.55 17.19
N ILE A 313 -7.01 4.57 16.31
CA ILE A 313 -6.82 5.19 15.00
C ILE A 313 -7.51 6.55 15.09
N ASP A 314 -6.78 7.64 14.85
CA ASP A 314 -7.39 8.96 14.79
C ASP A 314 -8.51 8.92 13.75
N HIS A 315 -9.74 9.14 14.20
CA HIS A 315 -10.93 9.17 13.34
C HIS A 315 -10.73 10.08 12.12
N GLU A 316 -9.88 11.10 12.26
CA GLU A 316 -9.47 12.04 11.23
C GLU A 316 -8.67 11.40 10.09
N ASP A 317 -7.76 10.45 10.34
CA ASP A 317 -6.96 9.80 9.29
C ASP A 317 -7.79 8.81 8.46
N LEU A 318 -8.74 8.13 9.11
CA LEU A 318 -9.69 7.23 8.47
C LEU A 318 -10.76 7.99 7.66
N GLU A 319 -11.29 9.08 8.23
CA GLU A 319 -12.11 10.01 7.48
C GLU A 319 -11.33 10.66 6.34
N MET A 320 -10.04 10.97 6.53
CA MET A 320 -9.16 11.41 5.46
C MET A 320 -9.05 10.33 4.38
N LEU A 321 -8.73 9.05 4.62
CA LEU A 321 -8.73 8.04 3.54
C LEU A 321 -10.03 8.03 2.70
N ARG A 322 -11.17 8.23 3.36
CA ARG A 322 -12.49 8.30 2.70
C ARG A 322 -12.70 9.60 1.93
N GLN A 323 -12.23 10.73 2.47
CA GLN A 323 -12.34 12.06 1.88
C GLN A 323 -11.27 12.33 0.80
N THR A 324 -10.09 11.73 0.94
CA THR A 324 -9.01 11.62 -0.04
C THR A 324 -9.53 10.91 -1.29
N LYS A 325 -10.69 10.22 -1.28
CA LYS A 325 -11.45 9.84 -2.49
C LYS A 325 -10.67 9.03 -3.55
N MET A 326 -9.44 8.57 -3.28
CA MET A 326 -8.62 7.77 -4.21
C MET A 326 -9.22 6.38 -4.38
N SER A 327 -10.25 6.33 -5.21
CA SER A 327 -10.96 5.15 -5.67
C SER A 327 -10.75 5.01 -7.17
N SER A 328 -10.91 3.79 -7.70
CA SER A 328 -10.92 3.58 -9.15
C SER A 328 -11.93 4.49 -9.88
N THR A 329 -13.06 4.85 -9.26
CA THR A 329 -14.03 5.78 -9.87
C THR A 329 -13.48 7.19 -9.96
N PHE A 330 -12.91 7.71 -8.87
CA PHE A 330 -12.28 9.03 -8.85
C PHE A 330 -11.14 9.14 -9.88
N ILE A 331 -10.26 8.13 -9.94
CA ILE A 331 -9.13 8.14 -10.88
C ILE A 331 -9.65 8.17 -12.34
N ARG A 332 -10.68 7.39 -12.65
CA ARG A 332 -11.28 7.39 -13.99
C ARG A 332 -11.95 8.72 -14.33
N GLU A 333 -12.61 9.36 -13.37
CA GLU A 333 -13.19 10.70 -13.55
C GLU A 333 -12.10 11.74 -13.82
N TRP A 334 -11.02 11.72 -13.03
CA TRP A 334 -9.88 12.61 -13.20
C TRP A 334 -9.18 12.42 -14.56
N ILE A 335 -8.97 11.18 -15.02
CA ILE A 335 -8.39 10.92 -16.36
C ILE A 335 -9.27 11.50 -17.47
N VAL A 336 -10.60 11.34 -17.37
CA VAL A 336 -11.52 11.90 -18.37
C VAL A 336 -11.47 13.42 -18.37
N GLU A 337 -11.37 14.05 -17.21
CA GLU A 337 -11.23 15.51 -17.09
C GLU A 337 -9.91 15.99 -17.72
N LYS A 338 -8.79 15.36 -17.38
CA LYS A 338 -7.47 15.70 -17.94
C LYS A 338 -7.36 15.54 -19.44
N ASN A 339 -7.89 14.44 -19.98
CA ASN A 339 -7.87 14.24 -21.44
C ASN A 339 -8.65 15.35 -22.18
N LYS A 340 -9.71 15.90 -21.59
CA LYS A 340 -10.45 17.01 -22.19
C LYS A 340 -9.67 18.33 -22.14
N GLU A 341 -9.02 18.61 -21.00
CA GLU A 341 -8.16 19.80 -20.86
C GLU A 341 -7.04 19.78 -21.92
N GLU A 342 -6.37 18.64 -22.12
CA GLU A 342 -5.31 18.48 -23.12
C GLU A 342 -5.82 18.63 -24.57
N GLU A 343 -7.02 18.12 -24.86
CA GLU A 343 -7.67 18.29 -26.17
C GLU A 343 -8.02 19.78 -26.43
N GLU A 344 -8.55 20.49 -25.43
CA GLU A 344 -8.91 21.90 -25.53
C GLU A 344 -7.67 22.81 -25.69
N GLU A 345 -6.59 22.55 -24.94
CA GLU A 345 -5.32 23.28 -25.07
C GLU A 345 -4.67 23.07 -26.45
N GLY A 346 -4.71 21.83 -26.98
CA GLY A 346 -4.19 21.52 -28.32
C GLY A 346 -5.01 22.17 -29.45
N GLU A 347 -6.32 22.32 -29.29
CA GLU A 347 -7.18 23.06 -30.22
C GLU A 347 -6.94 24.59 -30.17
N GLU A 348 -6.58 25.14 -29.01
CA GLU A 348 -6.26 26.57 -28.85
C GLU A 348 -4.89 26.92 -29.44
N GLU A 349 -3.88 26.06 -29.27
CA GLU A 349 -2.55 26.21 -29.87
C GLU A 349 -2.58 26.14 -31.41
N THR A 350 -3.44 25.29 -31.97
CA THR A 350 -3.63 25.19 -33.44
C THR A 350 -4.41 26.36 -34.05
N ARG A 351 -5.06 27.19 -33.23
CA ARG A 351 -5.78 28.42 -33.64
C ARG A 351 -4.96 29.71 -33.51
N GLY A 352 -3.65 29.64 -33.30
CA GLY A 352 -2.72 30.79 -33.28
C GLY A 352 -2.85 31.74 -34.49
N PRO A 353 -2.48 33.03 -34.33
CA PRO A 353 -3.22 34.16 -34.88
C PRO A 353 -3.26 34.14 -36.41
N ALA A 354 -4.48 34.28 -36.97
CA ALA A 354 -4.65 34.59 -38.38
C ALA A 354 -3.80 35.82 -38.72
N MET A 355 -2.68 35.58 -39.43
CA MET A 355 -1.84 36.63 -39.99
C MET A 355 -2.75 37.58 -40.76
N GLY A 356 -2.90 38.80 -40.25
CA GLY A 356 -3.55 39.89 -40.95
C GLY A 356 -2.77 40.21 -42.22
N ILE A 357 -3.09 39.53 -43.32
CA ILE A 357 -2.71 39.94 -44.66
C ILE A 357 -3.65 41.09 -45.05
N GLY A 358 -3.40 42.26 -44.45
CA GLY A 358 -3.92 43.53 -44.93
C GLY A 358 -3.03 44.04 -46.05
N ARG A 359 -3.47 43.84 -47.29
CA ARG A 359 -2.86 44.36 -48.52
C ARG A 359 -3.05 45.88 -48.65
N ASN A 360 -2.01 46.52 -49.20
CA ASN A 360 -1.89 47.86 -49.81
C ASN A 360 -1.80 49.08 -48.91
#